data_AF-A0A7M2Y6U2-F1
#
_entry.id   AF-A0A7M2Y6U2-F1
#
_cell.length_a   1.000
_cell.length_b   1.000
_cell.length_c   1.000
_cell.angle_alpha   90.00
_cell.angle_beta   90.00
_cell.angle_gamma   90.00
#
_symmetry.space_group_name_H-M   'P 1'
#
loop_
_entity.id
_entity.type
_entity.pdbx_description
1 polymer ?
#
loop_
_entity_poly.entity_id
_entity_poly.type
_entity_poly.pdbx_seq_one_letter_code
_entity_poly.pdbx_strand_id
1 'polypeptide(L)'
;MKLIVGNYYESIKCESFKDNETGRIRVRPLDGQNLPTNLVIECSKSERESNPIGTKFITENVKVCQKPDGRIYLRAKDQFIKKID
;
A
#
# COMPACT_ATOMS: atom_id res chain seq x y z
N MET A 1 1.35 6.43 -16.48
CA MET A 1 2.15 5.19 -16.36
C MET A 1 1.22 3.98 -16.42
N LYS A 2 1.60 2.89 -17.10
CA LYS A 2 0.81 1.65 -17.16
C LYS A 2 1.29 0.68 -16.09
N LEU A 3 0.42 0.32 -15.15
CA LEU A 3 0.70 -0.75 -14.18
C LEU A 3 0.53 -2.09 -14.88
N ILE A 4 1.54 -2.96 -14.76
CA ILE A 4 1.52 -4.31 -15.34
C ILE A 4 1.29 -5.29 -14.20
N VAL A 5 0.18 -6.03 -14.25
CA VAL A 5 -0.13 -7.06 -13.26
C VAL A 5 1.00 -8.09 -13.24
N GLY A 6 1.47 -8.44 -12.05
CA GLY A 6 2.62 -9.33 -11.87
C GLY A 6 3.95 -8.62 -11.65
N ASN A 7 4.10 -7.34 -12.02
CA ASN A 7 5.32 -6.58 -11.77
C ASN A 7 5.50 -6.26 -10.28
N TYR A 8 6.75 -6.07 -9.91
CA TYR A 8 7.17 -5.70 -8.57
C TYR A 8 7.79 -4.30 -8.56
N TYR A 9 7.57 -3.58 -7.46
CA TYR A 9 8.21 -2.30 -7.16
C TYR A 9 8.86 -2.38 -5.80
N GLU A 10 10.15 -2.07 -5.74
CA GLU A 10 10.96 -2.20 -4.54
C GLU A 10 10.86 -0.95 -3.66
N SER A 11 11.02 -1.12 -2.35
CA SER A 11 11.25 -0.04 -1.38
C SER A 11 10.20 1.09 -1.39
N ILE A 12 8.94 0.75 -1.64
CA ILE A 12 7.85 1.72 -1.69
C ILE A 12 7.55 2.27 -0.30
N LYS A 13 7.69 3.60 -0.17
CA LYS A 13 7.21 4.35 0.98
C LYS A 13 5.70 4.55 0.89
N CYS A 14 5.02 4.44 2.00
CA CYS A 14 3.57 4.52 2.05
C CYS A 14 3.09 5.17 3.33
N GLU A 15 1.83 5.59 3.36
CA GLU A 15 1.21 6.19 4.54
C GLU A 15 -0.11 5.52 4.89
N SER A 16 -0.43 5.47 6.18
CA SER A 16 -1.75 5.06 6.64
C SER A 16 -2.77 6.19 6.45
N PHE A 17 -3.99 5.84 6.03
CA PHE A 17 -5.10 6.78 5.90
C PHE A 17 -6.42 6.11 6.32
N LYS A 18 -7.41 6.93 6.71
CA LYS A 18 -8.77 6.45 6.96
C LYS A 18 -9.53 6.42 5.64
N ASP A 19 -9.96 5.23 5.23
CA ASP A 19 -10.79 5.05 4.06
C ASP A 19 -12.24 5.50 4.38
N ASN A 20 -12.73 6.52 3.67
CA ASN A 20 -14.07 7.07 3.90
C ASN A 20 -15.18 6.11 3.46
N GLU A 21 -14.93 5.21 2.50
CA GLU A 21 -15.95 4.26 2.02
C GLU A 21 -16.20 3.14 3.01
N THR A 22 -15.13 2.65 3.66
CA THR A 22 -15.21 1.47 4.54
C THR A 22 -14.96 1.77 6.02
N GLY A 23 -14.53 2.98 6.36
CA GLY A 23 -14.11 3.39 7.70
C GLY A 23 -12.80 2.76 8.17
N ARG A 24 -12.17 1.88 7.38
CA ARG A 24 -10.98 1.12 7.75
C ARG A 24 -9.71 1.96 7.63
N ILE A 25 -8.72 1.67 8.47
CA ILE A 25 -7.35 2.16 8.26
C ILE A 25 -6.73 1.34 7.14
N ARG A 26 -6.25 2.02 6.10
CA ARG A 26 -5.57 1.43 4.93
C ARG A 26 -4.23 2.10 4.72
N VAL A 27 -3.43 1.55 3.81
CA VAL A 27 -2.13 2.09 3.42
C VAL A 27 -2.11 2.39 1.93
N ARG A 28 -1.50 3.51 1.52
CA ARG A 28 -1.34 3.93 0.12
C ARG A 28 0.10 4.37 -0.17
N PRO A 29 0.59 4.27 -1.42
CA PRO A 29 1.90 4.81 -1.79
C PRO A 29 1.98 6.32 -1.52
N LEU A 30 3.17 6.80 -1.14
CA LEU A 30 3.48 8.23 -1.20
C LEU A 30 3.71 8.66 -2.65
N ASP A 31 3.46 9.94 -2.93
CA ASP A 31 3.68 10.55 -4.23
C ASP A 31 5.16 10.53 -4.65
N GLY A 32 5.43 10.65 -5.95
CA GLY A 32 6.79 10.72 -6.52
C GLY A 32 7.52 9.38 -6.65
N GLN A 33 6.85 8.24 -6.41
CA GLN A 33 7.46 6.90 -6.46
C GLN A 33 7.00 6.07 -7.66
N ASN A 34 6.55 6.72 -8.74
CA ASN A 34 6.03 6.06 -9.94
C ASN A 34 4.87 5.09 -9.65
N LEU A 35 4.11 5.29 -8.57
CA LEU A 35 2.90 4.53 -8.27
C LEU A 35 1.75 5.48 -7.98
N PRO A 36 0.54 5.21 -8.50
CA PRO A 36 -0.62 6.03 -8.18
C PRO A 36 -0.95 5.98 -6.68
N THR A 37 -1.19 7.15 -6.08
CA THR A 37 -1.51 7.30 -4.65
C THR A 37 -2.95 6.90 -4.31
N ASN A 38 -3.80 6.66 -5.31
CA ASN A 38 -5.15 6.15 -5.13
C ASN A 38 -5.23 4.61 -5.00
N LEU A 39 -4.09 3.90 -5.10
CA LEU A 39 -4.03 2.47 -4.84
C LEU A 39 -3.95 2.16 -3.35
N VAL A 40 -4.51 1.01 -2.99
CA VAL A 40 -4.36 0.44 -1.65
C VAL A 40 -3.22 -0.59 -1.68
N ILE A 41 -2.38 -0.55 -0.65
CA ILE A 41 -1.38 -1.59 -0.37
C ILE A 41 -1.97 -2.55 0.66
N GLU A 42 -2.09 -3.82 0.27
CA GLU A 42 -2.43 -4.92 1.15
C GLU A 42 -1.19 -5.28 1.98
N CYS A 43 -1.29 -5.08 3.29
CA CYS A 43 -0.21 -5.23 4.27
C CYS A 43 -0.77 -5.69 5.62
N SER A 44 0.11 -5.85 6.61
CA SER A 44 -0.23 -6.30 7.96
C SER A 44 -1.28 -5.38 8.58
N LYS A 45 -2.36 -5.99 9.09
CA LYS A 45 -3.45 -5.28 9.76
C LYS A 45 -3.01 -4.74 11.12
N SER A 46 -2.37 -5.59 11.92
CA SER A 46 -1.87 -5.19 13.23
C SER A 46 -0.93 -3.99 13.13
N GLU A 47 -0.02 -4.00 12.16
CA GLU A 47 1.00 -2.96 12.02
C GLU A 47 0.41 -1.60 11.59
N ARG A 48 -0.54 -1.58 10.64
CA ARG A 48 -1.16 -0.31 10.22
C ARG A 48 -2.15 0.24 11.23
N GLU A 49 -2.75 -0.60 12.08
CA GLU A 49 -3.74 -0.19 13.09
C GLU A 49 -3.11 0.14 14.45
N SER A 50 -1.89 -0.35 14.73
CA SER A 50 -1.14 -0.03 15.96
C SER A 50 -0.50 1.35 15.95
N ASN A 51 -0.58 2.06 14.82
CA ASN A 51 0.06 3.36 14.59
C ASN A 51 -0.98 4.44 14.24
N PRO A 52 -0.74 5.73 14.57
CA PRO A 52 -1.61 6.83 14.16
C PRO A 52 -1.83 6.89 12.65
N ILE A 53 -3.00 7.40 12.23
CA ILE A 53 -3.26 7.74 10.82
C ILE A 53 -2.21 8.76 10.34
N GLY A 54 -1.71 8.61 9.12
CA GLY A 54 -0.63 9.42 8.56
C GLY A 54 0.77 8.88 8.87
N THR A 55 0.88 7.77 9.62
CA THR A 55 2.18 7.12 9.85
C THR A 55 2.75 6.65 8.53
N LYS A 56 4.04 6.92 8.32
CA LYS A 56 4.78 6.48 7.14
C LYS A 56 5.41 5.13 7.40
N PHE A 57 5.42 4.31 6.35
CA PHE A 57 6.03 2.99 6.34
C PHE A 57 6.87 2.80 5.08
N ILE A 58 7.70 1.77 5.09
CA ILE A 58 8.39 1.24 3.92
C ILE A 58 8.08 -0.25 3.76
N THR A 59 7.87 -0.69 2.53
CA THR A 59 7.75 -2.11 2.14
C THR A 59 9.09 -2.64 1.62
N GLU A 60 9.35 -3.95 1.69
CA GLU A 60 10.45 -4.56 0.93
C GLU A 60 10.18 -4.42 -0.58
N ASN A 61 9.06 -4.99 -1.02
CA ASN A 61 8.48 -4.72 -2.33
C ASN A 61 6.96 -4.86 -2.32
N VAL A 62 6.35 -4.38 -3.39
CA VAL A 62 4.93 -4.55 -3.67
C VAL A 62 4.72 -5.17 -5.05
N LYS A 63 3.83 -6.15 -5.12
CA LYS A 63 3.36 -6.72 -6.38
C LYS A 63 2.11 -6.01 -6.87
N VAL A 64 2.03 -5.70 -8.15
CA VAL A 64 0.79 -5.25 -8.80
C VAL A 64 -0.14 -6.44 -8.96
N CYS A 65 -1.31 -6.36 -8.35
CA CYS A 65 -2.33 -7.38 -8.38
C CYS A 65 -3.65 -6.81 -8.91
N GLN A 66 -4.52 -7.70 -9.35
CA GLN A 66 -5.87 -7.38 -9.82
C GLN A 66 -6.87 -8.27 -9.09
N LYS A 67 -7.96 -7.68 -8.60
CA LYS A 67 -9.10 -8.43 -8.05
C LYS A 67 -9.97 -8.98 -9.20
N PRO A 68 -10.85 -9.97 -8.96
CA PRO A 68 -11.74 -10.50 -10.00
C PRO A 68 -12.64 -9.47 -10.69
N ASP A 69 -12.98 -8.38 -9.99
CA ASP A 69 -13.75 -7.24 -10.50
C ASP A 69 -12.93 -6.25 -11.36
N GLY A 70 -11.65 -6.54 -11.59
CA GLY A 70 -10.75 -5.69 -12.38
C GLY A 70 -10.02 -4.63 -11.57
N ARG A 71 -10.33 -4.42 -10.28
CA ARG A 71 -9.68 -3.39 -9.45
C ARG A 71 -8.21 -3.72 -9.21
N ILE A 72 -7.34 -2.76 -9.51
CA ILE A 72 -5.89 -2.86 -9.25
C ILE A 72 -5.59 -2.52 -7.78
N TYR A 73 -4.68 -3.29 -7.19
CA TYR A 73 -4.14 -3.04 -5.86
C TYR A 73 -2.67 -3.49 -5.80
N LEU A 74 -1.98 -3.08 -4.74
CA LEU A 74 -0.62 -3.48 -4.47
C LEU A 74 -0.61 -4.48 -3.32
N ARG A 75 0.20 -5.52 -3.37
CA ARG A 75 0.39 -6.46 -2.26
C ARG A 75 1.82 -6.41 -1.77
N ALA A 76 2.02 -6.01 -0.51
CA ALA A 76 3.34 -6.05 0.10
C ALA A 76 3.80 -7.50 0.30
N LYS A 77 5.08 -7.78 0.00
CA LYS A 77 5.68 -9.09 0.26
C LYS A 77 5.49 -9.48 1.72
N ASP A 78 4.94 -10.67 1.95
CA ASP A 78 4.63 -11.21 3.28
C ASP A 78 3.81 -10.26 4.17
N GLN A 79 3.05 -9.35 3.54
CA GLN A 79 2.32 -8.27 4.20
C GLN A 79 3.21 -7.30 5.01
N PHE A 80 4.52 -7.33 4.76
CA PHE A 80 5.51 -6.58 5.51
C PHE A 80 5.42 -5.08 5.23
N ILE A 81 5.35 -4.31 6.30
CA ILE A 81 5.56 -2.87 6.34
C ILE A 81 6.37 -2.57 7.60
N LYS A 82 7.28 -1.62 7.51
CA LYS A 82 8.06 -1.12 8.66
C LYS A 82 7.87 0.37 8.79
N LYS A 83 7.52 0.84 9.99
CA LYS A 83 7.41 2.27 10.27
C LYS A 83 8.73 2.99 9.97
N ILE A 84 8.63 4.16 9.37
CA ILE A 84 9.75 5.08 9.10
C ILE A 84 9.38 6.47 9.64
N ASP A 85 10.41 7.24 10.00
CA ASP A 85 10.28 8.62 10.50
C ASP A 85 10.05 9.63 9.36
#